data_AF-A0A815CCX4-F1
#
_entry.id   AF-A0A815CCX4-F1
#
_cell.length_a   1.000
_cell.length_b   1.000
_cell.length_c   1.000
_cell.angle_alpha   90.00
_cell.angle_beta   90.00
_cell.angle_gamma   90.00
#
_symmetry.space_group_name_H-M   'P 1'
#
loop_
_entity.id
_entity.type
_entity.pdbx_description
1 polymer ?
#
loop_
_entity_poly.entity_id
_entity_poly.type
_entity_poly.pdbx_seq_one_letter_code
_entity_poly.pdbx_strand_id
1 'polypeptide(L)'
;MKNSTNPLVFLGYITSEPFSRDYRRLTSVAKDIDPTDKDRWCQYILYKNLIHIGYARITHGSLTDTEIQMATFKIRTSEKFDDHSILVTDPSVVTEQSVLFNSKGHDYLNTHRFHMNTPKYFLAREHQTN
;
A
#
# COMPACT_ATOMS: atom_id res chain seq x y z
N MET A 1 15.69 -0.24 11.08
CA MET A 1 15.16 0.16 9.74
C MET A 1 16.20 0.88 8.87
N LYS A 2 16.77 2.00 9.32
CA LYS A 2 17.62 2.89 8.49
C LYS A 2 18.73 2.18 7.70
N ASN A 3 19.56 1.38 8.37
CA ASN A 3 20.74 0.75 7.74
C ASN A 3 20.46 -0.66 7.18
N SER A 4 19.23 -1.17 7.27
CA SER A 4 18.93 -2.51 6.76
C SER A 4 18.82 -2.50 5.24
N THR A 5 19.53 -3.42 4.60
CA THR A 5 19.37 -3.74 3.18
C THR A 5 18.30 -4.82 2.96
N ASN A 6 17.86 -5.54 3.99
CA ASN A 6 16.84 -6.58 3.84
C ASN A 6 15.47 -5.98 3.45
N PRO A 7 14.62 -6.75 2.73
CA PRO A 7 13.19 -6.48 2.61
C PRO A 7 12.58 -6.21 3.98
N LEU A 8 11.75 -5.18 4.08
CA LEU A 8 11.14 -4.80 5.34
C LEU A 8 9.71 -4.32 5.11
N VAL A 9 8.81 -4.83 5.95
CA VAL A 9 7.47 -4.28 6.16
C VAL A 9 7.38 -3.86 7.63
N PHE A 10 6.88 -2.66 7.86
CA PHE A 10 6.50 -2.18 9.18
C PHE A 10 4.99 -2.01 9.21
N LEU A 11 4.36 -2.65 10.19
CA LEU A 11 2.95 -2.51 10.51
C LEU A 11 2.88 -1.84 11.87
N GLY A 12 2.25 -0.67 11.95
CA GLY A 12 2.24 0.10 13.19
C GLY A 12 0.97 0.90 13.40
N TYR A 13 0.52 0.92 14.65
CA TYR A 13 -0.45 1.89 15.14
C TYR A 13 0.28 3.13 15.67
N ILE A 14 0.20 4.24 14.96
CA ILE A 14 0.88 5.49 15.28
C ILE A 14 -0.15 6.61 15.31
N THR A 15 -0.36 7.18 16.49
CA THR A 15 -1.25 8.33 16.72
C THR A 15 -0.63 9.63 16.18
N SER A 16 -0.42 9.67 14.86
CA SER A 16 0.16 10.79 14.15
C SER A 16 -0.52 10.92 12.80
N GLU A 17 -0.86 12.15 12.42
CA GLU A 17 -1.42 12.46 11.12
C GLU A 17 -0.37 12.31 10.00
N PRO A 18 -0.81 12.05 8.75
CA PRO A 18 0.06 12.14 7.59
C PRO A 18 0.77 13.49 7.54
N PHE A 19 2.03 13.50 7.10
CA PHE A 19 2.89 14.70 7.06
C PHE A 19 3.20 15.34 8.41
N SER A 20 2.83 14.76 9.55
CA SER A 20 3.34 15.20 10.85
C SER A 20 4.86 14.99 11.00
N ARG A 21 5.43 15.52 12.09
CA ARG A 21 6.85 15.29 12.44
C ARG A 21 7.18 13.80 12.52
N ASP A 22 6.37 13.03 13.23
CA ASP A 22 6.66 11.64 13.53
C ASP A 22 6.41 10.75 12.30
N TYR A 23 5.39 11.07 11.49
CA TYR A 23 5.20 10.51 10.16
C TYR A 23 6.45 10.71 9.29
N ARG A 24 6.94 11.95 9.15
CA ARG A 24 8.13 12.27 8.33
C ARG A 24 9.37 11.54 8.80
N ARG A 25 9.52 11.33 10.11
CA ARG A 25 10.64 10.57 10.67
C ARG A 25 10.62 9.12 10.19
N LEU A 26 9.45 8.49 10.16
CA LEU A 26 9.31 7.11 9.70
C LEU A 26 9.43 7.01 8.17
N THR A 27 8.81 7.93 7.43
CA THR A 27 8.86 7.92 5.97
C THR A 27 10.21 8.38 5.39
N SER A 28 11.08 8.95 6.22
CA SER A 28 12.49 9.20 5.84
C SER A 28 13.32 7.93 5.68
N VAL A 29 12.88 6.78 6.23
CA VAL A 29 13.63 5.51 6.21
C VAL A 29 12.90 4.36 5.53
N ALA A 30 11.62 4.52 5.21
CA ALA A 30 10.76 3.57 4.52
C ALA A 30 9.71 4.32 3.70
N LYS A 31 9.18 3.71 2.64
CA LYS A 31 8.09 4.27 1.84
C LYS A 31 6.76 4.01 2.54
N ASP A 32 5.85 4.98 2.46
CA ASP A 32 4.47 4.79 2.85
C ASP A 32 3.73 4.02 1.75
N ILE A 33 2.82 3.11 2.14
CA ILE A 33 2.01 2.32 1.20
C ILE A 33 1.14 3.21 0.30
N ASP A 34 0.65 4.33 0.84
CA ASP A 34 -0.21 5.23 0.09
C ASP A 34 -0.12 6.68 0.58
N PRO A 35 0.96 7.42 0.25
CA PRO A 35 1.16 8.79 0.72
C PRO A 35 0.10 9.78 0.20
N THR A 36 -0.80 9.36 -0.70
CA THR A 36 -1.91 10.20 -1.20
C THR A 36 -3.11 10.23 -0.26
N ASP A 37 -3.20 9.26 0.65
CA ASP A 37 -4.29 9.12 1.62
C ASP A 37 -4.02 10.00 2.85
N LYS A 38 -4.60 11.20 2.83
CA LYS A 38 -4.47 12.21 3.91
C LYS A 38 -5.37 11.92 5.11
N ASP A 39 -6.34 11.03 4.94
CA ASP A 39 -7.35 10.67 5.93
C ASP A 39 -7.00 9.34 6.63
N ARG A 40 -5.80 8.82 6.38
CA ARG A 40 -5.27 7.65 7.08
C ARG A 40 -4.62 8.07 8.39
N TRP A 41 -5.33 7.78 9.47
CA TRP A 41 -4.86 7.99 10.83
C TRP A 41 -4.61 6.64 11.47
N CYS A 42 -3.66 6.62 12.41
CA CYS A 42 -3.36 5.48 13.26
C CYS A 42 -2.70 4.29 12.55
N GLN A 43 -3.22 3.79 11.44
CA GLN A 43 -2.77 2.52 10.87
C GLN A 43 -1.84 2.72 9.67
N TYR A 44 -0.55 2.38 9.84
CA TYR A 44 0.47 2.56 8.81
C TYR A 44 1.09 1.23 8.38
N ILE A 45 1.11 1.03 7.06
CA ILE A 45 1.97 0.06 6.38
C ILE A 45 3.10 0.85 5.74
N LEU A 46 4.33 0.65 6.21
CA LEU A 46 5.53 1.20 5.59
C LEU A 46 6.37 0.06 5.05
N TYR A 47 7.02 0.28 3.91
CA TYR A 47 7.83 -0.75 3.27
C TYR A 47 9.17 -0.22 2.79
N LYS A 48 10.17 -1.10 2.73
CA LYS A 48 11.50 -0.80 2.20
C LYS A 48 12.00 -2.04 1.48
N ASN A 49 12.78 -1.86 0.42
CA ASN A 49 13.48 -2.97 -0.24
C ASN A 49 12.54 -4.06 -0.81
N LEU A 50 11.33 -3.65 -1.19
CA LEU A 50 10.26 -4.48 -1.75
C LEU A 50 9.67 -3.77 -2.97
N ILE A 51 9.14 -4.54 -3.91
CA ILE A 51 8.34 -4.03 -5.03
C ILE A 51 6.89 -4.00 -4.56
N HIS A 52 6.28 -2.84 -4.57
CA HIS A 52 4.87 -2.66 -4.23
C HIS A 52 4.00 -3.14 -5.40
N ILE A 53 3.03 -4.02 -5.13
CA ILE A 53 2.18 -4.62 -6.16
C ILE A 53 0.73 -4.16 -6.02
N GLY A 54 0.21 -4.17 -4.80
CA GLY A 54 -1.18 -3.79 -4.57
C GLY A 54 -1.45 -3.40 -3.12
N TYR A 55 -2.48 -2.57 -2.95
CA TYR A 55 -2.94 -2.09 -1.66
C TYR A 55 -4.47 -1.99 -1.65
N ALA A 56 -5.09 -2.51 -0.59
CA ALA A 56 -6.52 -2.41 -0.36
C ALA A 56 -6.81 -1.97 1.08
N ARG A 57 -7.79 -1.08 1.24
CA ARG A 57 -8.28 -0.59 2.54
C ARG A 57 -9.79 -0.79 2.59
N ILE A 58 -10.23 -1.62 3.53
CA ILE A 58 -11.64 -1.98 3.71
C ILE A 58 -12.11 -1.35 5.02
N THR A 59 -13.07 -0.42 4.93
CA THR A 59 -13.56 0.29 6.11
C THR A 59 -14.64 -0.51 6.85
N HIS A 60 -14.55 -0.50 8.18
CA HIS A 60 -15.62 -0.94 9.08
C HIS A 60 -16.19 0.26 9.85
N GLY A 61 -17.19 0.94 9.27
CA GLY A 61 -17.92 2.03 9.94
C GLY A 61 -17.31 3.42 9.79
N SER A 62 -17.53 4.30 10.77
CA SER A 62 -17.13 5.71 10.74
C SER A 62 -15.80 6.02 11.44
N LEU A 63 -15.15 5.01 12.03
CA LEU A 63 -13.88 5.15 12.74
C LEU A 63 -12.74 4.65 11.86
N THR A 64 -11.72 5.48 11.64
CA THR A 64 -10.60 5.21 10.73
C THR A 64 -9.60 4.19 11.29
N ASP A 65 -9.68 3.84 12.58
CA ASP A 65 -8.72 2.99 13.26
C ASP A 65 -9.16 1.52 13.42
N THR A 66 -10.30 1.15 12.83
CA THR A 66 -10.87 -0.22 12.84
C THR A 66 -10.86 -0.91 11.46
N GLU A 67 -10.14 -0.33 10.50
CA GLU A 67 -10.17 -0.77 9.10
C GLU A 67 -9.18 -1.89 8.81
N ILE A 68 -9.53 -2.75 7.86
CA ILE A 68 -8.62 -3.80 7.38
C ILE A 68 -7.79 -3.21 6.24
N GLN A 69 -6.47 -3.30 6.37
CA GLN A 69 -5.53 -2.95 5.30
C GLN A 69 -4.79 -4.19 4.82
N MET A 70 -4.68 -4.35 3.50
CA MET A 70 -3.95 -5.43 2.85
C MET A 70 -2.96 -4.84 1.86
N ALA A 71 -1.73 -5.34 1.87
CA ALA A 71 -0.70 -4.96 0.92
C ALA A 71 -0.01 -6.20 0.35
N THR A 72 0.20 -6.19 -0.96
CA THR A 72 0.90 -7.24 -1.69
C THR A 72 2.24 -6.71 -2.17
N PHE A 73 3.30 -7.48 -1.91
CA PHE A 73 4.66 -7.15 -2.29
C PHE A 73 5.33 -8.29 -3.04
N LYS A 74 6.24 -7.95 -3.93
CA LYS A 74 7.20 -8.89 -4.53
C LYS A 74 8.58 -8.68 -3.94
N ILE A 75 9.23 -9.78 -3.57
CA ILE A 75 10.62 -9.76 -3.10
C ILE A 75 11.51 -9.52 -4.33
N ARG A 76 12.39 -8.53 -4.23
CA ARG A 76 13.37 -8.23 -5.28
C ARG A 76 14.37 -9.40 -5.44
N THR A 77 14.82 -9.63 -6.67
CA THR A 77 15.81 -10.65 -6.99
C THR A 77 17.24 -10.09 -7.13
N SER A 78 17.39 -8.77 -7.21
CA SER A 78 18.66 -8.06 -7.36
C SER A 78 18.75 -6.87 -6.38
N GLU A 79 19.96 -6.37 -6.13
CA GLU A 79 20.16 -5.18 -5.29
C GLU A 79 19.62 -3.91 -5.94
N LYS A 80 19.81 -3.78 -7.26
CA LYS A 80 19.19 -2.74 -8.08
C LYS A 80 17.86 -3.25 -8.59
N PHE A 81 16.77 -2.64 -8.13
CA PHE A 81 15.42 -2.92 -8.59
C PHE A 81 14.64 -1.61 -8.64
N ASP A 82 13.71 -1.52 -9.57
CA ASP A 82 12.77 -0.40 -9.64
C ASP A 82 11.48 -0.81 -8.94
N ASP A 83 11.06 0.02 -8.00
CA ASP A 83 9.73 -0.10 -7.41
C ASP A 83 8.69 0.35 -8.43
N HIS A 84 7.55 -0.34 -8.44
CA HIS A 84 6.45 0.03 -9.31
C HIS A 84 5.91 1.40 -8.88
N SER A 85 5.61 2.23 -9.87
CA SER A 85 5.22 3.63 -9.62
C SER A 85 4.03 4.09 -10.46
N ILE A 86 3.60 3.28 -11.43
CA ILE A 86 2.37 3.55 -12.18
C ILE A 86 1.21 3.03 -11.34
N LEU A 87 0.44 3.96 -10.77
CA LEU A 87 -0.75 3.65 -9.98
C LEU A 87 -1.95 3.46 -10.92
N VAL A 88 -2.64 2.33 -10.78
CA VAL A 88 -3.93 2.06 -11.44
C VAL A 88 -4.96 1.56 -10.42
N THR A 89 -6.22 1.92 -10.64
CA THR A 89 -7.37 1.46 -9.81
C THR A 89 -8.34 0.60 -10.60
N ASP A 90 -8.21 0.56 -11.92
CA ASP A 90 -8.99 -0.33 -12.78
C ASP A 90 -8.34 -1.72 -12.79
N PRO A 91 -8.99 -2.76 -12.24
CA PRO A 91 -8.43 -4.11 -12.25
C PRO A 91 -8.33 -4.72 -13.65
N SER A 92 -9.07 -4.20 -14.64
CA SER A 92 -9.07 -4.76 -16.00
C SER A 92 -7.77 -4.51 -16.75
N VAL A 93 -6.98 -3.50 -16.34
CA VAL A 93 -5.67 -3.19 -16.93
C VAL A 93 -4.52 -3.95 -16.25
N VAL A 94 -4.80 -4.74 -15.21
CA VAL A 94 -3.79 -5.54 -14.50
C VAL A 94 -3.67 -6.91 -15.14
N THR A 95 -2.51 -7.19 -15.72
CA THR A 95 -2.25 -8.45 -16.45
C THR A 95 -2.04 -9.65 -15.52
N GLU A 96 -1.43 -9.44 -14.36
CA GLU A 96 -1.21 -10.50 -13.36
C GLU A 96 -2.46 -10.71 -12.50
N GLN A 97 -3.33 -11.65 -12.89
CA GLN A 97 -4.58 -11.91 -12.15
C GLN A 97 -4.38 -12.34 -10.68
N SER A 98 -3.23 -12.95 -10.35
CA SER A 98 -2.90 -13.38 -8.98
C SER A 98 -2.76 -12.23 -7.99
N VAL A 99 -2.61 -10.99 -8.48
CA VAL A 99 -2.46 -9.81 -7.63
C VAL A 99 -3.77 -9.06 -7.41
N LEU A 100 -4.83 -9.46 -8.11
CA LEU A 100 -6.14 -8.83 -8.02
C LEU A 100 -6.76 -9.08 -6.64
N PHE A 101 -7.27 -8.01 -6.04
CA PHE A 101 -8.13 -8.14 -4.88
C PHE A 101 -9.53 -8.53 -5.33
N ASN A 102 -10.18 -9.41 -4.58
CA ASN A 102 -11.57 -9.76 -4.83
C ASN A 102 -12.45 -8.50 -4.83
N SER A 103 -13.44 -8.46 -5.72
CA SER A 103 -14.34 -7.32 -5.87
C SER A 103 -15.24 -7.06 -4.66
N LYS A 104 -15.27 -7.99 -3.69
CA LYS A 104 -16.05 -7.90 -2.46
C LYS A 104 -15.16 -8.17 -1.26
N GLY A 105 -15.07 -7.22 -0.33
CA GLY A 105 -14.66 -7.51 1.05
C GLY A 105 -15.73 -8.40 1.69
N HIS A 106 -15.33 -9.45 2.40
CA HIS A 106 -16.29 -10.33 3.08
C HIS A 106 -17.04 -9.52 4.16
N ASP A 107 -18.37 -9.37 4.01
CA ASP A 107 -19.26 -8.87 5.04
C ASP A 107 -20.60 -9.61 4.98
N TYR A 108 -21.11 -10.02 6.13
CA TYR A 108 -22.44 -10.60 6.31
C TYR A 108 -23.54 -9.55 6.09
N LEU A 109 -23.21 -8.25 6.15
CA LEU A 109 -24.15 -7.12 6.10
C LEU A 109 -24.12 -6.29 4.81
N ASN A 110 -23.26 -6.59 3.82
CA ASN A 110 -23.07 -5.79 2.58
C ASN A 110 -22.75 -4.29 2.83
N THR A 111 -22.23 -3.93 4.01
CA THR A 111 -21.99 -2.52 4.38
C THR A 111 -20.54 -2.08 4.19
N HIS A 112 -19.61 -3.00 3.96
CA HIS A 112 -18.19 -2.69 3.82
C HIS A 112 -17.80 -2.47 2.35
N ARG A 113 -17.51 -1.22 2.01
CA ARG A 113 -16.97 -0.80 0.71
C ARG A 113 -15.46 -0.54 0.85
N PHE A 114 -14.73 -0.69 -0.25
CA PHE A 114 -13.36 -0.21 -0.31
C PHE A 114 -13.33 1.31 -0.09
N HIS A 115 -12.33 1.76 0.65
CA HIS A 115 -12.15 3.16 1.02
C HIS A 115 -11.13 3.86 0.12
N MET A 116 -11.25 5.17 -0.05
CA MET A 116 -10.23 6.05 -0.68
C MET A 116 -9.68 5.54 -2.02
N ASN A 117 -10.58 5.12 -2.93
CA ASN A 117 -10.26 4.59 -4.26
C ASN A 117 -9.34 3.35 -4.25
N THR A 118 -9.46 2.50 -3.23
CA THR A 118 -8.85 1.17 -3.24
C THR A 118 -9.81 0.13 -3.85
N PRO A 119 -9.33 -1.04 -4.35
CA PRO A 119 -7.94 -1.47 -4.43
C PRO A 119 -7.11 -0.62 -5.40
N LYS A 120 -5.84 -0.45 -5.06
CA LYS A 120 -4.81 0.22 -5.84
C LYS A 120 -3.80 -0.83 -6.29
N TYR A 121 -3.36 -0.75 -7.54
CA TYR A 121 -2.34 -1.62 -8.12
C TYR A 121 -1.19 -0.76 -8.64
N PHE A 122 0.02 -1.30 -8.53
CA PHE A 122 1.26 -0.60 -8.86
C PHE A 122 1.96 -1.40 -9.95
N LEU A 123 2.11 -0.80 -11.13
CA LEU A 123 2.73 -1.42 -12.30
C LEU A 123 4.16 -0.90 -12.52
N ALA A 124 4.99 -1.75 -13.10
CA ALA A 124 6.31 -1.35 -13.58
C ALA A 124 6.15 -0.27 -14.65
N ARG A 125 7.09 0.67 -14.71
CA ARG A 125 7.25 1.48 -15.93
C ARG A 125 7.77 0.53 -17.00
N GLU A 126 7.08 0.42 -18.12
CA GLU A 126 7.68 -0.27 -19.27
C GLU A 126 9.02 0.40 -19.58
N HIS A 127 10.07 -0.40 -19.73
CA HIS A 127 11.28 0.09 -20.37
C HIS A 127 10.87 0.51 -21.77
N GLN A 128 10.78 1.82 -22.02
CA GLN A 128 10.69 2.34 -23.38
C GLN A 128 11.97 1.89 -24.12
N THR A 129 11.91 0.72 -24.75
CA THR A 129 12.86 0.37 -25.80
C THR A 129 12.45 1.18 -27.01
N ASN A 130 13.27 2.20 -27.31
CA ASN A 130 13.25 2.92 -28.59
C ASN A 130 13.30 1.94 -29.78
#